data_AF-K1SX34-F1
#
_entry.id   AF-K1SX34-F1
#
_cell.length_a   1.000
_cell.length_b   1.000
_cell.length_c   1.000
_cell.angle_alpha   90.00
_cell.angle_beta   90.00
_cell.angle_gamma   90.00
#
_symmetry.space_group_name_H-M   'P 1'
#
loop_
_entity.id
_entity.type
_entity.pdbx_description
1 polymer ?
#
loop_
_entity_poly.entity_id
_entity_poly.type
_entity_poly.pdbx_seq_one_letter_code
_entity_poly.pdbx_strand_id
1 'polypeptide(L)'
;SNGGSYNSTPTLNQYGSDLTKKAREGKLDPVIGRRTEIDRVIQILSRRSKNNPCLIGEPGVGKTAIAEGLAEKIVEGDVPETLKNKRVVSIDISGMIAGAKYRGDFEERIKKSLDEVKKAGDVILFIDEIHTIVGAGSAEGAVDAANILKPLLARGEIQVVGATTTNEYRKYIEKDAALERRFSPVMVNEPSEEDAIKILEGLRDKYEAHHNVKITDEAIKSAVELS
;
A
#
# COMPACT_ATOMS: atom_id res chain seq x y z
N SER A 1 14.31 20.95 -7.52
CA SER A 1 13.31 20.81 -6.45
C SER A 1 12.76 19.40 -6.48
N ASN A 2 13.29 18.49 -5.66
CA ASN A 2 12.99 17.04 -5.70
C ASN A 2 11.62 16.67 -5.06
N GLY A 3 10.65 17.59 -5.05
CA GLY A 3 9.34 17.41 -4.44
C GLY A 3 8.31 16.68 -5.31
N GLY A 4 8.69 16.17 -6.49
CA GLY A 4 7.78 15.53 -7.44
C GLY A 4 6.50 16.33 -7.69
N SER A 5 5.42 15.63 -8.02
CA SER A 5 4.07 16.21 -8.16
C SER A 5 3.37 16.58 -6.83
N TYR A 6 4.06 16.60 -5.68
CA TYR A 6 3.43 16.76 -4.35
C TYR A 6 2.48 17.96 -4.27
N ASN A 7 2.90 19.13 -4.77
CA ASN A 7 2.07 20.34 -4.76
C ASN A 7 0.87 20.27 -5.73
N SER A 8 0.85 19.30 -6.64
CA SER A 8 -0.23 19.05 -7.59
C SER A 8 -1.25 18.02 -7.10
N THR A 9 -1.03 17.44 -5.91
CA THR A 9 -1.91 16.41 -5.33
C THR A 9 -2.44 16.79 -3.94
N PRO A 10 -3.03 17.99 -3.74
CA PRO A 10 -3.41 18.48 -2.42
C PRO A 10 -4.49 17.62 -1.72
N THR A 11 -5.50 17.13 -2.45
CA THR A 11 -6.54 16.27 -1.88
C THR A 11 -5.96 14.93 -1.48
N LEU A 12 -5.14 14.32 -2.35
CA LEU A 12 -4.45 13.07 -2.04
C LEU A 12 -3.54 13.23 -0.81
N ASN A 13 -2.84 14.36 -0.68
CA ASN A 13 -1.97 14.61 0.47
C ASN A 13 -2.75 14.82 1.77
N GLN A 14 -4.00 15.31 1.69
CA GLN A 14 -4.88 15.47 2.85
C GLN A 14 -5.39 14.13 3.37
N TYR A 15 -5.70 13.20 2.46
CA TYR A 15 -6.31 11.90 2.76
C TYR A 15 -5.37 10.74 2.49
N GLY A 16 -4.07 10.99 2.57
CA GLY A 16 -3.06 10.00 2.22
C GLY A 16 -1.73 10.30 2.87
N SER A 17 -0.87 9.29 2.86
CA SER A 17 0.47 9.31 3.42
C SER A 17 1.48 9.03 2.30
N ASP A 18 2.33 10.02 2.00
CA ASP A 18 3.43 9.86 1.03
C ASP A 18 4.55 9.03 1.67
N LEU A 19 4.60 7.74 1.33
CA LEU A 19 5.57 6.78 1.85
C LEU A 19 6.98 7.09 1.34
N THR A 20 7.10 7.57 0.09
CA THR A 20 8.39 7.98 -0.48
C THR A 20 8.95 9.20 0.24
N LYS A 21 8.11 10.15 0.65
CA LYS A 21 8.53 11.26 1.52
C LYS A 21 9.00 10.75 2.88
N LYS A 22 8.24 9.87 3.53
CA LYS A 22 8.64 9.25 4.81
C LYS A 22 9.97 8.49 4.70
N ALA A 23 10.18 7.75 3.61
CA ALA A 23 11.43 7.05 3.32
C ALA A 23 12.62 8.01 3.25
N ARG A 24 12.51 9.11 2.48
CA ARG A 24 13.56 10.14 2.39
C ARG A 24 13.88 10.79 3.74
N GLU A 25 12.87 10.90 4.61
CA GLU A 25 13.00 11.47 5.95
C GLU A 25 13.49 10.44 6.99
N GLY A 26 13.73 9.18 6.60
CA GLY A 26 14.15 8.11 7.53
C GLY A 26 13.07 7.74 8.56
N LYS A 27 11.80 7.99 8.25
CA LYS A 27 10.67 7.81 9.18
C LYS A 27 9.95 6.47 9.05
N LEU A 28 10.31 5.66 8.06
CA LEU A 28 9.73 4.33 7.90
C LEU A 28 10.33 3.35 8.90
N ASP A 29 9.60 2.27 9.17
CA ASP A 29 10.11 1.14 9.92
C ASP A 29 10.99 0.26 9.03
N PRO A 30 12.04 -0.38 9.57
CA PRO A 30 12.92 -1.22 8.79
C PRO A 30 12.14 -2.42 8.22
N VAL A 31 12.26 -2.62 6.90
CA VAL A 31 11.57 -3.72 6.22
C VAL A 31 12.46 -4.95 6.18
N ILE A 32 12.09 -5.98 6.94
CA ILE A 32 12.89 -7.20 7.13
C ILE A 32 12.15 -8.40 6.50
N GLY A 33 12.89 -9.26 5.79
CA GLY A 33 12.37 -10.52 5.26
C GLY A 33 11.39 -10.40 4.08
N ARG A 34 11.22 -9.21 3.47
CA ARG A 34 10.23 -8.95 2.39
C ARG A 34 10.83 -8.72 1.00
N ARG A 35 12.09 -9.07 0.79
CA ARG A 35 12.82 -8.78 -0.46
C ARG A 35 12.13 -9.40 -1.67
N THR A 36 11.74 -10.68 -1.58
CA THR A 36 11.13 -11.41 -2.70
C THR A 36 9.81 -10.77 -3.14
N GLU A 37 8.98 -10.36 -2.18
CA GLU A 37 7.70 -9.71 -2.43
C GLU A 37 7.90 -8.31 -3.03
N ILE A 38 8.84 -7.52 -2.49
CA ILE A 38 9.17 -6.18 -3.02
C ILE A 38 9.70 -6.27 -4.45
N ASP A 39 10.64 -7.18 -4.72
CA ASP A 39 11.20 -7.41 -6.06
C ASP A 39 10.09 -7.83 -7.03
N ARG A 40 9.14 -8.66 -6.58
CA ARG A 40 7.98 -9.07 -7.37
C ARG A 40 7.04 -7.90 -7.66
N VAL A 41 6.79 -7.03 -6.69
CA VAL A 41 5.98 -5.80 -6.85
C VAL A 41 6.62 -4.88 -7.89
N ILE A 42 7.93 -4.62 -7.78
CA ILE A 42 8.71 -3.83 -8.74
C ILE A 42 8.61 -4.41 -10.16
N GLN A 43 8.77 -5.74 -10.28
CA GLN A 43 8.67 -6.45 -11.55
C GLN A 43 7.28 -6.27 -12.19
N ILE A 44 6.20 -6.38 -11.40
CA ILE A 44 4.83 -6.23 -11.89
C ILE A 44 4.57 -4.78 -12.32
N LEU A 45 4.94 -3.79 -11.51
CA LEU A 45 4.73 -2.37 -11.80
C LEU A 45 5.45 -1.92 -13.08
N SER A 46 6.55 -2.60 -13.44
CA SER A 46 7.35 -2.31 -14.63
C SER A 46 6.77 -2.93 -15.93
N ARG A 47 5.68 -3.70 -15.84
CA ARG A 47 5.03 -4.31 -17.02
C ARG A 47 4.22 -3.27 -17.81
N ARG A 48 4.04 -3.55 -19.10
CA ARG A 48 3.15 -2.76 -19.99
C ARG A 48 1.65 -3.02 -19.75
N SER A 49 1.30 -4.21 -19.25
CA SER A 49 -0.07 -4.62 -18.97
C SER A 49 -0.12 -5.49 -17.72
N LYS A 50 -1.31 -5.57 -17.08
CA LYS A 50 -1.54 -6.27 -15.80
C LYS A 50 -0.50 -5.87 -14.75
N ASN A 51 -0.23 -4.56 -14.68
CA ASN A 51 0.88 -3.93 -13.96
C ASN A 51 0.45 -3.34 -12.61
N ASN A 52 -0.66 -3.81 -12.05
CA ASN A 52 -1.10 -3.45 -10.70
C ASN A 52 -0.87 -4.66 -9.78
N PRO A 53 0.09 -4.64 -8.86
CA PRO A 53 0.26 -5.70 -7.89
C PRO A 53 -0.93 -5.75 -6.92
N CYS A 54 -1.34 -6.95 -6.52
CA CYS A 54 -2.25 -7.15 -5.41
C CYS A 54 -1.59 -8.06 -4.37
N LEU A 55 -1.25 -7.50 -3.21
CA LEU A 55 -0.69 -8.20 -2.06
C LEU A 55 -1.82 -8.99 -1.37
N ILE A 56 -1.65 -10.30 -1.30
CA ILE A 56 -2.68 -11.23 -0.80
C ILE A 56 -2.09 -12.00 0.38
N GLY A 57 -2.69 -11.82 1.55
CA GLY A 57 -2.30 -12.53 2.76
C GLY A 57 -3.19 -12.15 3.92
N GLU A 58 -3.12 -12.90 5.02
CA GLU A 58 -3.96 -12.66 6.20
C GLU A 58 -3.70 -11.28 6.84
N PRO A 59 -4.61 -10.74 7.64
CA PRO A 59 -4.36 -9.50 8.40
C PRO A 59 -3.10 -9.62 9.26
N GLY A 60 -2.34 -8.54 9.41
CA GLY A 60 -1.15 -8.51 10.26
C GLY A 60 0.15 -9.05 9.64
N VAL A 61 0.11 -9.76 8.50
CA VAL A 61 1.33 -10.32 7.86
C VAL A 61 2.30 -9.28 7.28
N GLY A 62 2.08 -7.98 7.46
CA GLY A 62 3.02 -6.94 6.99
C GLY A 62 2.88 -6.58 5.51
N LYS A 63 1.66 -6.58 4.95
CA LYS A 63 1.40 -6.11 3.58
C LYS A 63 1.83 -4.66 3.37
N THR A 64 1.59 -3.78 4.35
CA THR A 64 2.02 -2.38 4.33
C THR A 64 3.53 -2.22 4.27
N ALA A 65 4.29 -3.07 4.98
CA ALA A 65 5.76 -3.05 4.96
C ALA A 65 6.33 -3.28 3.56
N ILE A 66 5.64 -4.03 2.69
CA ILE A 66 6.05 -4.22 1.29
C ILE A 66 5.88 -2.91 0.49
N ALA A 67 4.82 -2.14 0.74
CA ALA A 67 4.61 -0.85 0.09
C ALA A 67 5.63 0.20 0.57
N GLU A 68 5.99 0.15 1.85
CA GLU A 68 7.06 0.95 2.44
C GLU A 68 8.43 0.58 1.85
N GLY A 69 8.74 -0.71 1.74
CA GLY A 69 9.97 -1.19 1.11
C GLY A 69 10.07 -0.84 -0.38
N LEU A 70 8.94 -0.84 -1.10
CA LEU A 70 8.89 -0.28 -2.46
C LEU A 70 9.28 1.20 -2.48
N ALA A 71 8.79 1.98 -1.52
CA ALA A 71 9.09 3.40 -1.42
C ALA A 71 10.58 3.64 -1.12
N GLU A 72 11.18 2.85 -0.23
CA GLU A 72 12.62 2.85 0.06
C GLU A 72 13.43 2.56 -1.20
N LYS A 73 13.10 1.49 -1.93
CA LYS A 73 13.79 1.12 -3.17
C LYS A 73 13.76 2.23 -4.23
N ILE A 74 12.63 2.93 -4.35
CA ILE A 74 12.53 4.07 -5.26
C ILE A 74 13.43 5.24 -4.80
N VAL A 75 13.54 5.50 -3.49
CA VAL A 75 14.41 6.54 -2.93
C VAL A 75 15.89 6.21 -3.11
N GLU A 76 16.27 4.95 -2.89
CA GLU A 76 17.62 4.42 -3.11
C GLU A 76 18.02 4.44 -4.60
N GLY A 77 17.03 4.53 -5.50
CA GLY A 77 17.25 4.40 -6.95
C GLY A 77 17.46 2.96 -7.39
N ASP A 78 17.23 1.98 -6.50
CA ASP A 78 17.31 0.54 -6.75
C ASP A 78 15.98 0.02 -7.35
N VAL A 79 15.58 0.65 -8.46
CA VAL A 79 14.40 0.30 -9.25
C VAL A 79 14.69 0.54 -10.74
N PRO A 80 13.95 -0.14 -11.65
CA PRO A 80 14.03 0.16 -13.07
C PRO A 80 13.71 1.63 -13.39
N GLU A 81 14.25 2.14 -14.51
CA GLU A 81 14.02 3.52 -14.98
C GLU A 81 12.54 3.91 -15.00
N THR A 82 11.65 2.97 -15.32
CA THR A 82 10.20 3.20 -15.36
C THR A 82 9.58 3.57 -14.01
N LEU A 83 10.25 3.25 -12.90
CA LEU A 83 9.79 3.54 -11.54
C LEU A 83 10.62 4.61 -10.83
N LYS A 84 11.74 5.05 -11.43
CA LYS A 84 12.55 6.11 -10.84
C LYS A 84 11.73 7.38 -10.68
N ASN A 85 11.99 8.09 -9.58
CA ASN A 85 11.32 9.35 -9.21
C ASN A 85 9.80 9.25 -9.01
N LYS A 86 9.20 8.06 -9.06
CA LYS A 86 7.79 7.91 -8.69
C LYS A 86 7.58 8.15 -7.20
N ARG A 87 6.34 8.43 -6.83
CA ARG A 87 5.87 8.59 -5.45
C ARG A 87 4.97 7.41 -5.11
N VAL A 88 5.19 6.77 -3.97
CA VAL A 88 4.28 5.78 -3.39
C VAL A 88 3.44 6.50 -2.34
N VAL A 89 2.13 6.54 -2.55
CA VAL A 89 1.20 7.24 -1.66
C VAL A 89 0.12 6.29 -1.21
N SER A 90 0.06 6.05 0.10
CA SER A 90 -1.04 5.30 0.72
C SER A 90 -2.27 6.20 0.83
N ILE A 91 -3.43 5.71 0.41
CA ILE A 91 -4.71 6.40 0.57
C ILE A 91 -5.42 5.90 1.83
N ASP A 92 -5.98 6.81 2.62
CA ASP A 92 -6.79 6.50 3.79
C ASP A 92 -8.28 6.56 3.44
N ILE A 93 -8.84 5.42 3.06
CA ILE A 93 -10.26 5.30 2.71
C ILE A 93 -11.15 5.62 3.92
N SER A 94 -10.77 5.15 5.11
CA SER A 94 -11.48 5.41 6.36
C SER A 94 -11.53 6.90 6.69
N GLY A 95 -10.41 7.60 6.54
CA GLY A 95 -10.31 9.05 6.71
C GLY A 95 -11.12 9.85 5.68
N MET A 96 -11.26 9.33 4.45
CA MET A 96 -12.13 9.94 3.43
C MET A 96 -13.61 9.83 3.77
N ILE A 97 -14.02 8.73 4.41
CA ILE A 97 -15.39 8.52 4.91
C ILE A 97 -15.62 9.37 6.17
N ALA A 98 -14.62 9.45 7.05
CA ALA A 98 -14.67 10.25 8.26
C ALA A 98 -14.95 11.73 7.94
N GLY A 99 -15.94 12.31 8.62
CA GLY A 99 -16.35 13.70 8.41
C GLY A 99 -17.01 13.98 7.06
N ALA A 100 -17.41 12.96 6.28
CA ALA A 100 -18.40 13.12 5.22
C ALA A 100 -19.78 13.25 5.87
N LYS A 101 -20.52 14.31 5.53
CA LYS A 101 -21.92 14.48 6.00
C LYS A 101 -22.89 13.75 5.09
N TYR A 102 -22.52 13.61 3.82
CA TYR A 102 -23.31 12.96 2.78
C TYR A 102 -22.45 11.98 2.00
N ARG A 103 -23.08 10.93 1.44
CA ARG A 103 -22.38 9.92 0.61
C ARG A 103 -21.60 10.54 -0.55
N GLY A 104 -22.16 11.57 -1.18
CA GLY A 104 -21.51 12.29 -2.28
C GLY A 104 -20.19 12.97 -1.91
N ASP A 105 -19.98 13.31 -0.63
CA ASP A 105 -18.74 13.95 -0.18
C ASP A 105 -17.55 12.97 -0.31
N PHE A 106 -17.75 11.70 0.05
CA PHE A 106 -16.74 10.65 -0.09
C PHE A 106 -16.41 10.41 -1.57
N GLU A 107 -17.44 10.29 -2.41
CA GLU A 107 -17.28 10.09 -3.84
C GLU A 107 -16.49 11.25 -4.47
N GLU A 108 -16.81 12.48 -4.11
CA GLU A 108 -16.11 13.67 -4.58
C GLU A 108 -14.64 13.67 -4.12
N ARG A 109 -14.36 13.30 -2.87
CA ARG A 109 -12.98 13.19 -2.33
C ARG A 109 -12.16 12.14 -3.07
N ILE A 110 -12.70 10.94 -3.28
CA ILE A 110 -12.02 9.89 -4.06
C ILE A 110 -11.80 10.34 -5.48
N LYS A 111 -12.83 10.87 -6.15
CA LYS A 111 -12.74 11.32 -7.53
C LYS A 111 -11.67 12.39 -7.72
N LYS A 112 -11.65 13.42 -6.86
CA LYS A 112 -10.61 14.45 -6.86
C LYS A 112 -9.22 13.87 -6.66
N SER A 113 -9.04 12.97 -5.70
CA SER A 113 -7.75 12.34 -5.42
C SER A 113 -7.25 11.51 -6.61
N LEU A 114 -8.13 10.72 -7.25
CA LEU A 114 -7.78 9.93 -8.43
C LEU A 114 -7.49 10.80 -9.66
N ASP A 115 -8.22 11.91 -9.84
CA ASP A 115 -7.94 12.88 -10.90
C ASP A 115 -6.59 13.59 -10.69
N GLU A 116 -6.21 13.90 -9.45
CA GLU A 116 -4.89 14.42 -9.10
C GLU A 116 -3.78 13.41 -9.44
N VAL A 117 -3.96 12.14 -9.07
CA VAL A 117 -3.03 11.04 -9.38
C VAL A 117 -2.83 10.89 -10.89
N LYS A 118 -3.94 10.89 -11.64
CA LYS A 118 -3.92 10.82 -13.11
C LYS A 118 -3.15 11.99 -13.73
N LYS A 119 -3.37 13.22 -13.25
CA LYS A 119 -2.69 14.42 -13.75
C LYS A 119 -1.21 14.45 -13.39
N ALA A 120 -0.87 13.95 -12.21
CA ALA A 120 0.50 13.88 -11.71
C ALA A 120 1.35 12.88 -12.51
N GLY A 121 0.81 11.69 -12.82
CA GLY A 121 1.46 10.67 -13.66
C GLY A 121 2.68 9.96 -13.03
N ASP A 122 3.21 10.48 -11.93
CA ASP A 122 4.34 9.93 -11.18
C ASP A 122 3.91 9.22 -9.88
N VAL A 123 2.62 9.08 -9.60
CA VAL A 123 2.10 8.47 -8.37
C VAL A 123 1.72 7.00 -8.57
N ILE A 124 2.21 6.15 -7.67
CA ILE A 124 1.75 4.78 -7.41
C ILE A 124 0.89 4.84 -6.15
N LEU A 125 -0.38 4.51 -6.27
CA LEU A 125 -1.29 4.46 -5.12
C LEU A 125 -1.16 3.12 -4.40
N PHE A 126 -0.98 3.18 -3.09
CA PHE A 126 -1.17 2.02 -2.22
C PHE A 126 -2.56 2.09 -1.60
N ILE A 127 -3.38 1.05 -1.82
CA ILE A 127 -4.73 0.94 -1.27
C ILE A 127 -4.78 -0.29 -0.39
N ASP A 128 -4.76 -0.07 0.93
CA ASP A 128 -5.03 -1.15 1.87
C ASP A 128 -6.52 -1.51 1.83
N GLU A 129 -6.80 -2.78 2.10
CA GLU A 129 -8.15 -3.35 2.01
C GLU A 129 -8.88 -2.98 0.72
N ILE A 130 -8.22 -3.09 -0.44
CA ILE A 130 -8.74 -2.63 -1.74
C ILE A 130 -10.12 -3.22 -2.08
N HIS A 131 -10.46 -4.40 -1.55
CA HIS A 131 -11.77 -5.03 -1.69
C HIS A 131 -12.93 -4.14 -1.18
N THR A 132 -12.68 -3.29 -0.19
CA THR A 132 -13.66 -2.36 0.40
C THR A 132 -14.20 -1.35 -0.63
N ILE A 133 -13.39 -0.95 -1.61
CA ILE A 133 -13.77 0.03 -2.63
C ILE A 133 -14.13 -0.60 -3.98
N VAL A 134 -13.87 -1.90 -4.20
CA VAL A 134 -14.13 -2.55 -5.51
C VAL A 134 -15.26 -3.57 -5.52
N GLY A 135 -15.72 -4.05 -4.36
CA GLY A 135 -16.74 -5.09 -4.34
C GLY A 135 -17.43 -5.39 -3.01
N ALA A 136 -16.91 -4.92 -1.87
CA ALA A 136 -17.48 -5.28 -0.57
C ALA A 136 -18.92 -4.78 -0.35
N GLY A 137 -19.36 -3.72 -1.03
CA GLY A 137 -20.77 -3.39 -1.29
C GLY A 137 -21.72 -3.18 -0.07
N SER A 138 -21.26 -3.40 1.16
CA SER A 138 -22.09 -3.39 2.37
C SER A 138 -21.72 -2.27 3.36
N ALA A 139 -20.60 -1.58 3.17
CA ALA A 139 -20.30 -0.32 3.83
C ALA A 139 -20.88 0.84 3.00
N GLU A 140 -21.51 1.84 3.63
CA GLU A 140 -22.32 2.92 3.03
C GLU A 140 -21.68 3.83 1.94
N GLY A 141 -20.52 3.47 1.37
CA GLY A 141 -19.86 4.17 0.27
C GLY A 141 -19.11 3.29 -0.75
N ALA A 142 -19.10 1.96 -0.56
CA ALA A 142 -18.29 1.02 -1.35
C ALA A 142 -18.75 0.85 -2.82
N VAL A 143 -20.03 1.13 -3.12
CA VAL A 143 -20.66 0.78 -4.40
C VAL A 143 -20.17 1.66 -5.56
N ASP A 144 -19.85 2.94 -5.31
CA ASP A 144 -19.55 3.90 -6.39
C ASP A 144 -18.06 4.10 -6.67
N ALA A 145 -17.18 3.81 -5.69
CA ALA A 145 -15.73 3.90 -5.90
C ALA A 145 -15.23 2.91 -6.98
N ALA A 146 -15.85 1.73 -7.08
CA ALA A 146 -15.54 0.73 -8.09
C ALA A 146 -15.78 1.26 -9.52
N ASN A 147 -16.87 2.01 -9.72
CA ASN A 147 -17.23 2.61 -11.01
C ASN A 147 -16.25 3.72 -11.43
N ILE A 148 -15.63 4.40 -10.47
CA ILE A 148 -14.60 5.41 -10.71
C ILE A 148 -13.25 4.74 -11.00
N LEU A 149 -12.88 3.72 -10.21
CA LEU A 149 -11.56 3.10 -10.26
C LEU A 149 -11.37 2.21 -11.51
N LYS A 150 -12.36 1.37 -11.85
CA LYS A 150 -12.25 0.39 -12.94
C LYS A 150 -11.88 1.03 -14.29
N PRO A 151 -12.50 2.14 -14.74
CA PRO A 151 -12.14 2.78 -16.00
C PRO A 151 -10.70 3.32 -16.01
N LEU A 152 -10.21 3.87 -14.90
CA LEU A 152 -8.84 4.39 -14.78
C LEU A 152 -7.81 3.26 -14.89
N LEU A 153 -8.05 2.16 -14.18
CA LEU A 153 -7.25 0.93 -14.28
C LEU A 153 -7.34 0.30 -15.69
N ALA A 154 -8.52 0.32 -16.30
CA ALA A 154 -8.75 -0.20 -17.64
C ALA A 154 -7.88 0.51 -18.68
N ARG A 155 -7.75 1.83 -18.56
CA ARG A 155 -6.96 2.68 -19.46
C ARG A 155 -5.48 2.81 -19.07
N GLY A 156 -5.08 2.31 -17.90
CA GLY A 156 -3.71 2.46 -17.38
C GLY A 156 -3.38 3.91 -17.00
N GLU A 157 -4.38 4.72 -16.68
CA GLU A 157 -4.22 6.14 -16.30
C GLU A 157 -3.67 6.30 -14.88
N ILE A 158 -3.77 5.26 -14.05
CA ILE A 158 -3.24 5.19 -12.69
C ILE A 158 -2.55 3.84 -12.49
N GLN A 159 -1.58 3.79 -11.58
CA GLN A 159 -0.97 2.56 -11.10
C GLN A 159 -1.30 2.35 -9.62
N VAL A 160 -1.66 1.12 -9.26
CA VAL A 160 -2.10 0.76 -7.91
C VAL A 160 -1.34 -0.47 -7.42
N VAL A 161 -0.93 -0.43 -6.15
CA VAL A 161 -0.61 -1.61 -5.33
C VAL A 161 -1.78 -1.79 -4.37
N GLY A 162 -2.58 -2.83 -4.57
CA GLY A 162 -3.69 -3.17 -3.67
C GLY A 162 -3.26 -4.16 -2.61
N ALA A 163 -3.83 -4.11 -1.42
CA ALA A 163 -3.66 -5.15 -0.40
C ALA A 163 -5.02 -5.70 0.05
N THR A 164 -5.09 -7.01 0.29
CA THR A 164 -6.32 -7.68 0.71
C THR A 164 -6.03 -9.05 1.34
N THR A 165 -7.04 -9.66 1.94
CA THR A 165 -6.98 -11.07 2.37
C THR A 165 -7.23 -12.03 1.20
N THR A 166 -6.84 -13.29 1.38
CA THR A 166 -7.04 -14.35 0.39
C THR A 166 -8.50 -14.54 0.02
N ASN A 167 -9.37 -14.54 1.04
CA ASN A 167 -10.81 -14.72 0.86
C ASN A 167 -11.42 -13.56 0.06
N GLU A 168 -11.05 -12.32 0.38
CA GLU A 168 -11.62 -11.15 -0.29
C GLU A 168 -11.06 -10.94 -1.70
N TYR A 169 -9.80 -11.33 -1.95
CA TYR A 169 -9.26 -11.39 -3.30
C TYR A 169 -10.09 -12.32 -4.19
N ARG A 170 -10.33 -13.56 -3.73
CA ARG A 170 -11.12 -14.56 -4.47
C ARG A 170 -12.55 -14.11 -4.68
N LYS A 171 -13.14 -13.44 -3.68
CA LYS A 171 -14.54 -13.02 -3.72
C LYS A 171 -14.78 -11.83 -4.65
N TYR A 172 -13.92 -10.81 -4.62
CA TYR A 172 -14.21 -9.51 -5.24
C TYR A 172 -13.28 -9.12 -6.39
N ILE A 173 -12.05 -9.65 -6.45
CA ILE A 173 -11.06 -9.26 -7.46
C ILE A 173 -10.95 -10.34 -8.53
N GLU A 174 -10.74 -11.60 -8.13
CA GLU A 174 -10.55 -12.72 -9.05
C GLU A 174 -11.81 -13.02 -9.89
N LYS A 175 -12.99 -12.87 -9.28
CA LYS A 175 -14.27 -13.08 -9.96
C LYS A 175 -14.70 -11.94 -10.87
N ASP A 176 -14.11 -10.75 -10.72
CA ASP A 176 -14.43 -9.59 -11.55
C ASP A 176 -13.47 -9.53 -12.77
N ALA A 177 -14.02 -9.76 -13.96
CA ALA A 177 -13.24 -9.83 -15.19
C ALA A 177 -12.55 -8.52 -15.58
N ALA A 178 -12.98 -7.36 -15.07
CA ALA A 178 -12.31 -6.09 -15.31
C ALA A 178 -11.09 -5.93 -14.40
N LEU A 179 -11.21 -6.35 -13.14
CA LEU A 179 -10.13 -6.28 -12.15
C LEU A 179 -9.07 -7.37 -12.37
N GLU A 180 -9.48 -8.61 -12.63
CA GLU A 180 -8.58 -9.76 -12.87
C GLU A 180 -7.58 -9.47 -14.00
N ARG A 181 -8.03 -8.78 -15.07
CA ARG A 181 -7.17 -8.41 -16.21
C ARG A 181 -6.19 -7.27 -15.92
N ARG A 182 -6.26 -6.67 -14.72
CA ARG A 182 -5.46 -5.51 -14.32
C ARG A 182 -4.56 -5.81 -13.14
N PHE A 183 -4.98 -6.68 -12.23
CA PHE A 183 -4.21 -7.05 -11.04
C PHE A 183 -3.38 -8.33 -11.21
N SER A 184 -2.14 -8.30 -10.75
CA SER A 184 -1.30 -9.49 -10.61
C SER A 184 -1.17 -9.86 -9.14
N PRO A 185 -1.50 -11.09 -8.72
CA PRO A 185 -1.40 -11.51 -7.33
C PRO A 185 0.07 -11.62 -6.87
N VAL A 186 0.32 -11.25 -5.62
CA VAL A 186 1.57 -11.44 -4.88
C VAL A 186 1.20 -12.01 -3.52
N MET A 187 1.50 -13.28 -3.29
CA MET A 187 1.23 -13.92 -2.01
C MET A 187 2.18 -13.38 -0.95
N VAL A 188 1.64 -13.03 0.21
CA VAL A 188 2.38 -12.54 1.37
C VAL A 188 2.05 -13.50 2.51
N ASN A 189 3.05 -14.30 2.86
CA ASN A 189 2.92 -15.25 3.95
C ASN A 189 3.37 -14.61 5.28
N GLU A 190 2.96 -15.24 6.37
CA GLU A 190 3.53 -14.96 7.69
C GLU A 190 5.06 -15.09 7.64
N PRO A 191 5.77 -14.23 8.38
CA PRO A 191 7.22 -14.34 8.50
C PRO A 191 7.57 -15.68 9.17
N SER A 192 8.75 -16.22 8.85
CA SER A 192 9.31 -17.33 9.64
C SER A 192 9.60 -16.85 11.08
N GLU A 193 9.72 -17.77 12.04
CA GLU A 193 10.13 -17.39 13.41
C GLU A 193 11.46 -16.62 13.41
N GLU A 194 12.42 -17.03 12.58
CA GLU A 194 13.70 -16.34 12.43
C GLU A 194 13.54 -14.91 11.89
N ASP A 195 12.66 -14.72 10.90
CA ASP A 195 12.36 -13.39 10.37
C ASP A 195 11.57 -12.54 11.37
N ALA A 196 10.64 -13.14 12.11
CA ALA A 196 9.87 -12.47 13.16
C ALA A 196 10.77 -11.96 14.29
N ILE A 197 11.75 -12.77 14.71
CA ILE A 197 12.79 -12.35 15.67
C ILE A 197 13.54 -11.14 15.12
N LYS A 198 14.05 -11.21 13.88
CA LYS A 198 14.78 -10.09 13.27
C LYS A 198 13.92 -8.83 13.14
N ILE A 199 12.64 -8.98 12.81
CA ILE A 199 11.67 -7.87 12.78
C ILE A 199 11.60 -7.19 14.15
N LEU A 200 11.42 -7.96 15.23
CA LEU A 200 11.36 -7.43 16.58
C LEU A 200 12.69 -6.81 17.03
N GLU A 201 13.82 -7.40 16.64
CA GLU A 201 15.15 -6.83 16.88
C GLU A 201 15.31 -5.47 16.19
N GLY A 202 14.88 -5.34 14.94
CA GLY A 202 14.93 -4.07 14.19
C GLY A 202 14.00 -2.98 14.75
N LEU A 203 12.93 -3.38 15.42
CA LEU A 203 11.98 -2.45 16.07
C LEU A 203 12.39 -2.09 17.51
N ARG A 204 13.30 -2.85 18.12
CA ARG A 204 13.66 -2.76 19.55
C ARG A 204 13.92 -1.33 20.00
N ASP A 205 14.85 -0.63 19.36
CA ASP A 205 15.28 0.71 19.76
C ASP A 205 14.10 1.71 19.77
N LYS A 206 13.18 1.60 18.81
CA LYS A 206 11.99 2.45 18.74
C LYS A 206 11.04 2.16 19.90
N TYR A 207 10.81 0.89 20.24
CA TYR A 207 9.95 0.48 21.35
C TYR A 207 10.55 0.82 22.72
N GLU A 208 11.85 0.58 22.90
CA GLU A 208 12.57 0.95 24.13
C GLU A 208 12.49 2.45 24.40
N ALA A 209 12.72 3.27 23.37
CA ALA A 209 12.62 4.72 23.48
C ALA A 209 11.18 5.19 23.77
N HIS A 210 10.18 4.57 23.14
CA HIS A 210 8.77 4.93 23.34
C HIS A 210 8.25 4.57 24.74
N HIS A 211 8.63 3.39 25.25
CA HIS A 211 8.13 2.89 26.53
C HIS A 211 9.08 3.12 27.72
N ASN A 212 10.29 3.63 27.47
CA ASN A 212 11.34 3.83 28.46
C ASN A 212 11.67 2.53 29.24
N VAL A 213 11.83 1.44 28.50
CA VAL A 213 12.16 0.10 29.01
C VAL A 213 13.34 -0.49 28.25
N LYS A 214 13.94 -1.55 28.80
CA LYS A 214 14.90 -2.39 28.07
C LYS A 214 14.26 -3.73 27.71
N ILE A 215 14.42 -4.14 26.45
CA ILE A 215 13.89 -5.38 25.90
C ILE A 215 15.09 -6.31 25.65
N THR A 216 15.12 -7.45 26.33
CA THR A 216 16.20 -8.42 26.20
C THR A 216 16.02 -9.30 24.95
N ASP A 217 17.11 -9.87 24.45
CA ASP A 217 17.08 -10.84 23.34
C ASP A 217 16.18 -12.04 23.67
N GLU A 218 16.24 -12.50 24.93
CA GLU A 218 15.42 -13.60 25.42
C GLU A 218 13.92 -13.25 25.39
N ALA A 219 13.55 -12.03 25.79
CA ALA A 219 12.16 -11.58 25.74
C ALA A 219 11.62 -11.56 24.30
N ILE A 220 12.43 -11.15 23.32
CA ILE A 220 12.06 -11.17 21.90
C ILE A 220 11.84 -12.59 21.41
N LYS A 221 12.76 -13.52 21.71
CA LYS A 221 12.62 -14.92 21.30
C LYS A 221 11.39 -15.55 21.92
N SER A 222 11.18 -15.39 23.22
CA SER A 222 10.00 -15.92 23.91
C SER A 222 8.70 -15.31 23.39
N ALA A 223 8.68 -14.04 22.98
CA ALA A 223 7.49 -13.42 22.41
C ALA A 223 7.06 -14.07 21.08
N VAL A 224 8.03 -14.51 20.26
CA VAL A 224 7.75 -15.22 18.99
C VAL A 224 7.36 -16.68 19.24
N GLU A 225 8.05 -17.36 20.15
CA GLU A 225 7.75 -18.77 20.48
C GLU A 225 6.37 -18.98 21.12
N LEU A 226 5.83 -17.96 21.81
CA LEU A 226 4.56 -18.04 22.55
C LEU A 226 3.35 -17.46 21.79
N SER A 227 3.54 -16.89 20.60
CA SER A 227 2.48 -16.19 19.83
C SER A 227 1.62 -17.10 18.95
#